data_AF-X1TUC5-F1
#
_entry.id   AF-X1TUC5-F1
#
_cell.length_a   1.000
_cell.length_b   1.000
_cell.length_c   1.000
_cell.angle_alpha   90.00
_cell.angle_beta   90.00
_cell.angle_gamma   90.00
#
_symmetry.space_group_name_H-M   'P 1'
#
loop_
_entity.id
_entity.type
_entity.pdbx_description
1 polymer ?
#
loop_
_entity_poly.entity_id
_entity_poly.type
_entity_poly.pdbx_seq_one_letter_code
_entity_poly.pdbx_strand_id
1 'polypeptide(L)' 'MSEAGKIIRIRDWIMLDELGSPVDAKRVSFYYPDGMPSHVDIPVLRFTADNVRAAIEEALAAWREVMAGGPAP' A
#
# COMPACT_ATOMS: atom_id res chain seq x y z
N MET A 1 6.56 18.39 -7.24
CA MET A 1 6.93 17.22 -6.41
C MET A 1 5.98 16.09 -6.77
N SER A 2 6.48 14.89 -7.07
CA SER A 2 5.62 13.74 -7.40
C SER A 2 4.70 13.45 -6.21
N GLU A 3 3.39 13.32 -6.43
CA GLU A 3 2.42 12.95 -5.38
C GLU A 3 2.51 11.47 -4.99
N ALA A 4 3.53 10.74 -5.46
CA ALA A 4 3.79 9.35 -5.11
C ALA A 4 3.90 9.16 -3.59
N GLY A 5 3.23 8.12 -3.08
CA GLY A 5 3.20 7.80 -1.65
C GLY A 5 2.37 8.76 -0.80
N LYS A 6 1.74 9.79 -1.39
CA LYS A 6 0.82 10.68 -0.68
C LYS A 6 -0.41 9.89 -0.25
N ILE A 7 -0.62 9.79 1.07
CA ILE A 7 -1.80 9.17 1.65
C ILE A 7 -3.04 10.00 1.30
N ILE A 8 -4.04 9.34 0.74
CA ILE A 8 -5.33 9.89 0.34
C ILE A 8 -6.34 9.70 1.45
N ARG A 9 -6.37 8.49 2.04
CA ARG A 9 -7.38 8.10 3.02
C ARG A 9 -6.87 6.95 3.87
N ILE A 10 -7.28 6.95 5.14
CA ILE A 10 -7.15 5.81 6.04
C ILE A 10 -8.55 5.47 6.53
N ARG A 11 -8.93 4.18 6.51
CA ARG A 11 -10.24 3.71 7.00
C ARG A 11 -10.12 2.38 7.74
N ASP A 12 -11.08 2.12 8.61
CA ASP A 12 -11.27 0.79 9.19
C ASP A 12 -11.57 -0.24 8.10
N TRP A 13 -11.01 -1.44 8.29
CA TRP A 13 -11.09 -2.53 7.34
C TRP A 13 -10.97 -3.87 8.07
N ILE A 14 -11.50 -4.93 7.46
CA ILE A 14 -11.26 -6.31 7.90
C ILE A 14 -10.48 -6.98 6.78
N MET A 15 -9.25 -7.39 7.06
CA MET A 15 -8.46 -8.19 6.12
C MET A 15 -8.50 -9.66 6.51
N LEU A 16 -8.12 -10.54 5.58
CA LEU A 16 -7.87 -11.94 5.88
C LEU A 16 -6.39 -12.12 6.17
N ASP A 17 -6.07 -12.80 7.27
CA ASP A 17 -4.70 -13.23 7.55
C ASP A 17 -4.29 -14.41 6.65
N GLU A 18 -3.08 -14.93 6.86
CA GLU A 18 -2.51 -16.04 6.10
C GLU A 18 -3.33 -17.34 6.23
N LEU A 19 -4.13 -17.48 7.29
CA LEU A 19 -5.00 -18.62 7.54
C LEU A 19 -6.44 -18.38 7.05
N GLY A 20 -6.71 -17.24 6.41
CA GLY A 20 -8.04 -16.85 5.95
C GLY A 20 -8.96 -16.35 7.07
N SER A 21 -8.43 -16.07 8.26
CA SER A 21 -9.22 -15.55 9.38
C SER A 21 -9.38 -14.03 9.28
N PRO A 22 -10.57 -13.48 9.58
CA PRO A 22 -10.79 -12.04 9.56
C PRO A 22 -10.06 -11.36 10.72
N VAL A 23 -9.29 -10.31 10.43
CA VAL A 23 -8.54 -9.50 11.39
C VAL A 23 -8.79 -8.03 11.16
N ASP A 24 -8.96 -7.27 12.25
CA ASP A 24 -9.10 -5.82 12.21
C ASP A 24 -7.83 -5.17 11.64
N ALA A 25 -8.02 -4.32 10.65
CA ALA A 25 -6.96 -3.63 9.94
C ALA A 25 -7.34 -2.18 9.64
N LYS A 26 -6.35 -1.41 9.21
CA LYS A 26 -6.55 -0.13 8.54
C LYS A 26 -6.18 -0.30 7.08
N ARG A 27 -7.05 0.15 6.18
CA ARG A 27 -6.72 0.31 4.76
C ARG A 27 -6.18 1.72 4.53
N VAL A 28 -4.93 1.80 4.08
CA VAL A 28 -4.25 3.05 3.75
C VAL A 28 -4.19 3.18 2.23
N SER A 29 -4.96 4.13 1.69
CA SER A 29 -4.96 4.45 0.27
C SER A 29 -3.97 5.57 -0.04
N PHE A 30 -3.20 5.43 -1.13
CA PHE A 30 -2.16 6.37 -1.54
C PHE A 30 -2.05 6.44 -3.07
N TYR A 31 -1.33 7.42 -3.62
CA TYR A 31 -1.06 7.53 -5.05
C TYR A 31 0.25 6.85 -5.47
N TYR A 32 0.23 6.09 -6.56
CA TYR A 32 1.43 5.71 -7.30
C TYR A 32 2.01 6.90 -8.09
N PRO A 33 3.26 6.81 -8.60
CA PRO A 33 3.88 7.88 -9.37
C PRO A 33 3.15 8.25 -10.68
N ASP A 34 2.37 7.34 -11.25
CA ASP A 34 1.50 7.56 -12.42
C ASP A 34 0.18 8.28 -12.07
N GLY A 35 -0.06 8.56 -10.78
CA GLY A 35 -1.29 9.17 -10.29
C GLY A 35 -2.44 8.19 -10.05
N MET A 36 -2.24 6.89 -10.28
CA MET A 36 -3.25 5.87 -9.99
C MET A 36 -3.34 5.62 -8.47
N PRO A 37 -4.55 5.59 -7.89
CA PRO A 37 -4.72 5.27 -6.48
C PRO A 37 -4.52 3.78 -6.23
N SER A 38 -3.88 3.45 -5.11
CA SER A 38 -3.71 2.08 -4.61
C SER A 38 -3.90 2.04 -3.10
N HIS A 39 -3.68 0.88 -2.49
CA HIS A 39 -3.78 0.71 -1.05
C HIS A 39 -2.89 -0.40 -0.51
N VAL A 40 -2.56 -0.27 0.78
CA VAL A 40 -2.03 -1.34 1.63
C VAL A 40 -2.97 -1.54 2.81
N ASP A 41 -3.13 -2.80 3.23
CA ASP A 41 -3.88 -3.16 4.43
C ASP A 41 -2.89 -3.50 5.55
N ILE A 42 -3.07 -2.89 6.72
CA ILE A 42 -2.16 -3.03 7.86
C ILE A 42 -2.98 -3.46 9.08
N PRO A 43 -2.67 -4.62 9.70
CA PRO A 43 -3.36 -5.05 10.92
C PRO A 43 -3.29 -3.98 12.01
N VAL A 44 -4.39 -3.78 12.75
CA VAL A 44 -4.46 -2.75 13.81
C VAL A 44 -3.35 -2.92 14.84
N LEU A 45 -3.00 -4.17 15.18
CA LEU A 45 -1.90 -4.50 16.11
C LEU A 45 -0.53 -4.00 15.65
N ARG A 46 -0.35 -3.73 14.36
CA ARG A 46 0.91 -3.24 13.76
C ARG A 46 0.76 -1.84 13.17
N PHE A 47 -0.35 -1.14 13.44
CA PHE A 47 -0.61 0.15 12.83
C PHE A 47 0.20 1.28 13.48
N THR A 48 1.42 1.47 12.98
CA THR A 48 2.33 2.56 13.36
C THR A 48 2.73 3.37 12.13
N ALA A 49 3.17 4.62 12.32
CA ALA A 49 3.61 5.47 11.21
C ALA A 49 4.76 4.85 10.40
N ASP A 50 5.70 4.16 11.08
CA ASP A 50 6.83 3.51 10.43
C ASP A 50 6.40 2.29 9.60
N ASN A 51 5.49 1.47 10.12
CA ASN A 51 4.96 0.32 9.38
C ASN A 51 4.12 0.76 8.17
N VAL A 52 3.36 1.86 8.31
CA VAL A 52 2.63 2.46 7.19
C VAL A 52 3.60 2.93 6.11
N ARG A 53 4.67 3.64 6.50
CA ARG A 53 5.68 4.12 5.56
C ARG A 53 6.37 2.96 4.84
N ALA A 54 6.82 1.95 5.59
CA ALA A 54 7.48 0.78 5.03
C ALA A 54 6.58 0.04 4.03
N ALA A 55 5.30 -0.17 4.37
CA ALA A 55 4.35 -0.82 3.47
C ALA A 55 4.11 -0.03 2.17
N ILE A 56 4.00 1.30 2.26
CA ILE A 56 3.87 2.15 1.07
C ILE A 56 5.16 2.12 0.23
N GLU A 57 6.34 2.18 0.86
CA GLU A 57 7.62 2.12 0.16
C GLU A 57 7.82 0.78 -0.56
N GLU A 58 7.46 -0.33 0.08
CA GLU A 58 7.48 -1.67 -0.52
C GLU A 58 6.54 -1.76 -1.73
N ALA A 59 5.30 -1.27 -1.59
CA ALA A 59 4.35 -1.23 -2.71
C ALA A 59 4.85 -0.35 -3.87
N LEU A 60 5.49 0.78 -3.57
CA LEU A 60 6.11 1.64 -4.58
C LEU A 60 7.29 0.95 -5.27
N ALA A 61 8.12 0.20 -4.53
CA ALA A 61 9.23 -0.56 -5.09
C ALA A 61 8.74 -1.66 -6.04
N ALA A 62 7.76 -2.46 -5.60
CA ALA A 62 7.14 -3.50 -6.42
C ALA A 62 6.51 -2.92 -7.70
N TRP A 63 5.81 -1.78 -7.60
CA TRP A 63 5.27 -1.08 -8.78
C TRP A 63 6.37 -0.67 -9.76
N ARG A 64 7.51 -0.14 -9.27
CA ARG A 64 8.63 0.25 -10.13
C ARG A 64 9.22 -0.93 -10.87
N GLU A 65 9.36 -2.09 -10.22
CA GLU A 65 9.87 -3.30 -10.87
C GLU A 65 8.95 -3.76 -12.00
N VAL A 66 7.63 -3.76 -11.77
CA VAL A 66 6.64 -4.11 -12.79
C VAL A 66 6.66 -3.11 -13.96
N MET A 67 6.73 -1.81 -13.68
CA MET A 67 6.71 -0.77 -14.71
C MET A 67 8.03 -0.64 -15.47
N ALA A 68 9.16 -0.95 -14.84
CA ALA A 68 10.47 -1.00 -15.50
C ALA A 68 10.64 -2.25 -16.38
N GLY A 69 9.85 -3.30 -16.13
CA GLY A 69 9.84 -4.55 -16.90
C GLY A 69 8.82 -4.63 -18.06
N GLY A 70 8.21 -3.50 -18.46
CA GLY A 70 7.30 -3.46 -19.62
C GLY A 70 8.00 -3.91 -20.91
N PRO A 71 7.27 -4.50 -21.90
CA PRO A 71 7.89 -5.13 -23.06
C PRO A 71 8.79 -4.13 -23.78
N ALA A 72 10.05 -4.52 -24.00
CA ALA A 72 10.93 -3.80 -24.90
C ALA A 72 10.23 -3.64 -26.27
N PRO A 73 10.37 -2.48 -26.94
CA PRO A 73 9.84 -2.30 -28.29
C PRO A 73 10.39 -3.33 -29.28
#